data_AF-A0A9Q0V4H2-F1
#
_entry.id   AF-A0A9Q0V4H2-F1
#
_cell.length_a   1.000
_cell.length_b   1.000
_cell.length_c   1.000
_cell.angle_alpha   90.00
_cell.angle_beta   90.00
_cell.angle_gamma   90.00
#
_symmetry.space_group_name_H-M   'P 1'
#
loop_
_entity.id
_entity.type
_entity.pdbx_description
1 polymer ?
#
loop_
_entity_poly.entity_id
_entity_poly.type
_entity_poly.pdbx_seq_one_letter_code
_entity_poly.pdbx_strand_id
1 'polypeptide(L)'
;MEPETVNEPPSPPPKRRSICHKCDRPIPVCLCHVIPTPPIPTKTQIIIIQHPHESHHKLNTAPLLTKSLLNSSSIITRRLSSTTPINHPPSSTYYLFPPSQSSPAVTLSDLKTALKNNTPLVLIVFDATWKHAKEMVRASEGYLSEILHKGVFGRVRWRHRRREYLRL
;
A
#
# COMPACT_ATOMS: atom_id res chain seq x y z
N MET A 1 -67.66 7.31 -8.01
CA MET A 1 -66.76 6.98 -6.88
C MET A 1 -65.38 6.78 -7.46
N GLU A 2 -64.61 7.85 -7.55
CA GLU A 2 -63.18 7.79 -7.92
C GLU A 2 -62.38 7.46 -6.65
N PRO A 3 -61.37 6.58 -6.72
CA PRO A 3 -60.53 6.28 -5.57
C PRO A 3 -59.49 7.38 -5.37
N GLU A 4 -59.45 7.93 -4.16
CA GLU A 4 -58.45 8.90 -3.72
C GLU A 4 -57.06 8.26 -3.69
N THR A 5 -56.11 8.87 -4.38
CA THR A 5 -54.69 8.52 -4.36
C THR A 5 -54.08 8.94 -3.02
N VAL A 6 -53.77 7.95 -2.18
CA VAL A 6 -53.04 8.17 -0.92
C VAL A 6 -51.60 8.56 -1.25
N ASN A 7 -51.26 9.83 -1.05
CA ASN A 7 -49.88 10.32 -1.15
C ASN A 7 -49.08 9.84 0.06
N GLU A 8 -48.21 8.86 -0.15
CA GLU A 8 -47.25 8.40 0.85
C GLU A 8 -46.15 9.47 1.03
N PRO A 9 -45.81 9.88 2.27
CA PRO A 9 -44.83 10.93 2.50
C PRO A 9 -43.41 10.48 2.07
N PRO A 10 -42.57 11.42 1.58
CA PRO A 10 -41.23 11.08 1.11
C PRO A 10 -40.37 10.50 2.24
N SER A 11 -39.71 9.38 1.97
CA SER A 11 -38.79 8.73 2.91
C SER A 11 -37.70 9.70 3.36
N PRO A 12 -37.30 9.70 4.66
CA PRO A 12 -36.26 10.59 5.14
C PRO A 12 -34.94 10.36 4.41
N PRO A 13 -34.13 11.42 4.19
CA PRO A 13 -32.87 11.31 3.49
C PRO A 13 -31.93 10.34 4.22
N PRO A 14 -31.12 9.55 3.47
CA PRO A 14 -30.26 8.54 4.08
C PRO A 14 -29.27 9.20 5.05
N LYS A 15 -29.33 8.79 6.32
CA LYS A 15 -28.46 9.29 7.39
C LYS A 15 -27.00 9.00 7.04
N ARG A 16 -26.20 10.05 6.79
CA ARG A 16 -24.77 9.91 6.49
C ARG A 16 -24.08 9.25 7.68
N ARG A 17 -23.31 8.19 7.42
CA ARG A 17 -22.56 7.46 8.45
C ARG A 17 -21.50 8.38 9.05
N SER A 18 -21.38 8.39 10.37
CA SER A 18 -20.31 9.09 11.07
C SER A 18 -18.93 8.55 10.66
N ILE A 19 -17.95 9.44 10.60
CA ILE A 19 -16.57 9.16 10.15
C ILE A 19 -15.60 9.34 11.33
N CYS A 20 -14.61 8.47 11.44
CA CYS A 20 -13.56 8.57 12.45
C CYS A 20 -12.56 9.67 12.10
N HIS A 21 -12.42 10.70 12.94
CA HIS A 21 -11.46 11.79 12.75
C HIS A 21 -9.99 11.36 12.73
N LYS A 22 -9.68 10.15 13.22
CA LYS A 22 -8.32 9.61 13.20
C LYS A 22 -7.98 8.93 11.89
N CYS A 23 -8.92 8.26 11.20
CA CYS A 23 -8.59 7.38 10.05
C CYS A 23 -9.56 7.45 8.87
N ASP A 24 -10.53 8.37 8.90
CA ASP A 24 -11.50 8.65 7.84
C ASP A 24 -12.41 7.47 7.44
N ARG A 25 -12.37 6.38 8.21
CA ARG A 25 -13.27 5.23 8.07
C ARG A 25 -14.61 5.50 8.74
N PRO A 26 -15.73 4.95 8.22
CA PRO A 26 -16.99 4.92 8.95
C PRO A 26 -16.81 4.26 10.32
N ILE A 27 -17.42 4.82 11.37
CA ILE A 27 -17.27 4.34 12.75
C ILE A 27 -17.46 2.81 12.90
N PRO A 28 -18.48 2.17 12.30
CA PRO A 28 -18.70 0.73 12.48
C PRO A 28 -17.58 -0.18 11.97
N VAL A 29 -16.72 0.32 11.07
CA VAL A 29 -15.59 -0.43 10.49
C VAL A 29 -14.24 0.22 10.82
N CYS A 30 -14.22 1.07 11.85
CA CYS A 30 -13.02 1.73 12.32
C CYS A 30 -12.12 0.74 13.06
N LEU A 31 -10.83 0.72 12.70
CA LEU A 31 -9.82 -0.15 13.29
C LEU A 31 -8.86 0.59 14.21
N CYS A 32 -9.11 1.87 14.53
CA CYS A 32 -8.21 2.64 15.40
C CYS A 32 -8.02 2.03 16.80
N HIS A 33 -9.01 1.29 17.30
CA HIS A 33 -8.96 0.65 18.61
C HIS A 33 -7.96 -0.52 18.69
N VAL A 34 -7.56 -1.10 17.55
CA VAL A 34 -6.56 -2.18 17.48
C VAL A 34 -5.19 -1.70 16.99
N ILE A 35 -5.04 -0.40 16.67
CA ILE A 35 -3.74 0.15 16.26
C ILE A 35 -2.81 0.20 17.49
N PRO A 36 -1.61 -0.40 17.42
CA PRO A 36 -0.65 -0.35 18.51
C PRO A 36 -0.34 1.07 18.95
N THR A 37 -0.39 1.31 20.26
CA THR A 37 0.02 2.58 20.88
C THR A 37 0.95 2.24 22.05
N PRO A 38 2.26 2.50 21.96
CA PRO A 38 2.96 3.21 20.87
C PRO A 38 3.07 2.38 19.57
N PRO A 39 3.33 3.04 18.41
CA PRO A 39 3.62 2.35 17.15
C PRO A 39 4.82 1.40 17.28
N ILE A 40 4.78 0.31 16.53
CA ILE A 40 5.81 -0.73 16.57
C ILE A 40 7.10 -0.22 15.93
N PRO A 41 8.24 -0.25 16.64
CA PRO A 41 9.52 0.12 16.04
C PRO A 41 9.99 -0.94 15.05
N THR A 42 10.48 -0.51 13.89
CA THR A 42 11.06 -1.40 12.86
C THR A 42 12.46 -0.92 12.50
N LYS A 43 13.43 -1.84 12.35
CA LYS A 43 14.76 -1.47 11.85
C LYS A 43 14.72 -1.02 10.39
N THR A 44 13.83 -1.62 9.62
CA THR A 44 13.58 -1.29 8.21
C THR A 44 12.57 -0.16 8.13
N GLN A 45 12.87 0.84 7.32
CA GLN A 45 11.90 1.85 6.91
C GLN A 45 11.01 1.28 5.80
N ILE A 46 9.69 1.43 5.93
CA ILE A 46 8.72 1.00 4.92
C ILE A 46 8.14 2.22 4.22
N ILE A 47 8.29 2.28 2.89
CA ILE A 47 7.74 3.35 2.06
C ILE A 47 6.67 2.75 1.16
N ILE A 48 5.42 3.16 1.38
CA ILE A 48 4.28 2.69 0.59
C ILE A 48 4.06 3.67 -0.56
N ILE A 49 4.24 3.21 -1.79
CA ILE A 49 3.93 3.99 -2.99
C ILE A 49 2.52 3.62 -3.42
N GLN A 50 1.58 4.51 -3.10
CA GLN A 50 0.18 4.24 -3.28
C GLN A 50 -0.34 4.85 -4.58
N HIS A 51 -1.02 4.05 -5.39
CA HIS A 51 -1.66 4.55 -6.61
C HIS A 51 -2.81 5.51 -6.24
N PRO A 52 -3.00 6.65 -6.94
CA PRO A 52 -4.08 7.60 -6.63
C PRO A 52 -5.47 6.97 -6.63
N HIS A 53 -5.74 6.01 -7.52
CA HIS A 53 -7.01 5.29 -7.50
C HIS A 53 -7.20 4.47 -6.21
N GLU A 54 -6.13 3.93 -5.63
CA GLU A 54 -6.19 3.10 -4.41
C GLU A 54 -6.35 3.97 -3.16
N SER A 55 -5.74 5.16 -3.13
CA SER A 55 -5.82 6.07 -1.97
C SER A 55 -7.24 6.54 -1.66
N HIS A 56 -8.11 6.60 -2.66
CA HIS A 56 -9.52 6.97 -2.50
C HIS A 56 -10.43 5.84 -2.01
N HIS A 57 -9.94 4.60 -1.85
CA HIS A 57 -10.76 3.51 -1.34
C HIS A 57 -11.06 3.68 0.14
N LYS A 58 -12.34 3.59 0.51
CA LYS A 58 -12.81 3.74 1.91
C LYS A 58 -12.20 2.71 2.87
N LEU A 59 -11.67 1.61 2.35
CA LEU A 59 -11.06 0.53 3.11
C LEU A 59 -9.53 0.44 2.94
N ASN A 60 -8.91 1.50 2.42
CA ASN A 60 -7.47 1.63 2.25
C ASN A 60 -6.69 1.28 3.53
N THR A 61 -5.82 0.26 3.45
CA THR A 61 -5.03 -0.27 4.56
C THR A 61 -3.72 0.48 4.78
N ALA A 62 -3.25 1.26 3.80
CA ALA A 62 -1.99 2.01 3.92
C ALA A 62 -1.99 2.96 5.14
N PRO A 63 -3.04 3.75 5.45
CA PRO A 63 -3.10 4.57 6.65
C PRO A 63 -3.07 3.80 7.97
N LEU A 64 -3.50 2.53 7.97
CA LEU A 64 -3.44 1.69 9.16
C LEU A 64 -1.99 1.22 9.39
N LEU A 65 -1.30 0.82 8.31
CA LEU A 65 0.08 0.41 8.36
C LEU A 65 0.98 1.58 8.81
N THR A 66 0.78 2.78 8.25
CA THR A 66 1.59 3.96 8.60
C THR A 66 1.41 4.44 10.03
N LYS A 67 0.26 4.16 10.64
CA LYS A 67 0.01 4.45 12.07
C LYS A 67 0.51 3.35 13.00
N SER A 68 0.63 2.13 12.49
CA SER A 68 1.02 0.97 13.29
C SER A 68 2.54 0.83 13.43
N LEU A 69 3.33 1.40 12.50
CA LEU A 69 4.78 1.27 12.46
C LEU A 69 5.48 2.63 12.57
N LEU A 70 6.47 2.72 13.45
CA LEU A 70 7.21 3.97 13.70
C LEU A 70 7.99 4.45 12.46
N ASN A 71 8.63 3.53 11.74
CA ASN A 71 9.46 3.84 10.57
C ASN A 71 8.72 3.51 9.28
N SER A 72 7.55 4.11 9.08
CA SER A 72 6.78 3.91 7.86
C SER A 72 6.14 5.18 7.34
N SER A 73 6.04 5.29 6.02
CA SER A 73 5.42 6.42 5.33
C SER A 73 4.68 5.96 4.09
N SER A 74 3.80 6.82 3.58
CA SER A 74 3.08 6.59 2.32
C SER A 74 3.20 7.80 1.41
N ILE A 75 3.44 7.56 0.13
CA ILE A 75 3.53 8.58 -0.91
C ILE A 75 2.51 8.24 -2.00
N ILE A 76 1.59 9.16 -2.28
CA ILE A 76 0.62 9.00 -3.35
C ILE A 76 1.25 9.52 -4.64
N THR A 77 1.64 8.60 -5.53
CA THR A 77 2.21 8.94 -6.84
C THR A 77 1.99 7.78 -7.80
N ARG A 78 2.10 8.04 -9.11
CA ARG A 78 2.16 6.98 -10.14
C ARG A 78 3.58 6.63 -10.57
N ARG A 79 4.57 7.44 -10.16
CA ARG A 79 5.95 7.33 -10.63
C ARG A 79 6.91 7.80 -9.54
N LEU A 80 7.97 7.04 -9.32
CA LEU A 80 9.12 7.46 -8.55
C LEU A 80 10.11 8.23 -9.42
N SER A 81 10.74 9.22 -8.82
CA SER A 81 11.74 10.11 -9.42
C SER A 81 12.68 10.60 -8.33
N SER A 82 13.77 11.25 -8.73
CA SER A 82 14.72 11.91 -7.81
C SER A 82 14.07 12.96 -6.90
N THR A 83 12.92 13.51 -7.30
CA THR A 83 12.11 14.45 -6.50
C THR A 83 11.20 13.76 -5.48
N THR A 84 11.08 12.44 -5.51
CA THR A 84 10.30 11.71 -4.51
C THR A 84 11.05 11.75 -3.18
N PRO A 85 10.41 12.14 -2.07
CA PRO A 85 11.09 12.34 -0.78
C PRO A 85 11.42 11.00 -0.09
N ILE A 86 12.34 10.23 -0.68
CA ILE A 86 12.90 9.01 -0.11
C ILE A 86 14.23 9.41 0.53
N ASN A 87 14.20 9.61 1.84
CA ASN A 87 15.27 10.28 2.59
C ASN A 87 16.31 9.28 3.13
N HIS A 88 16.94 8.47 2.28
CA HIS A 88 17.95 7.47 2.71
C HIS A 88 19.02 7.18 1.65
N PRO A 89 20.21 6.72 2.07
CA PRO A 89 21.28 6.35 1.15
C PRO A 89 20.81 5.24 0.18
N PRO A 90 21.09 5.37 -1.13
CA PRO A 90 20.65 4.42 -2.16
C PRO A 90 21.03 2.95 -1.88
N SER A 91 22.15 2.74 -1.19
CA SER A 91 22.84 1.46 -1.08
C SER A 91 22.15 0.35 -0.26
N SER A 92 20.95 0.58 0.29
CA SER A 92 20.18 -0.44 1.04
C SER A 92 18.67 -0.33 0.82
N THR A 93 18.29 0.05 -0.41
CA THR A 93 16.88 0.11 -0.82
C THR A 93 16.48 -1.14 -1.59
N TYR A 94 15.32 -1.67 -1.23
CA TYR A 94 14.68 -2.81 -1.89
C TYR A 94 13.22 -2.46 -2.21
N TYR A 95 12.62 -3.16 -3.17
CA TYR A 95 11.20 -3.02 -3.43
C TYR A 95 10.51 -4.36 -3.67
N LEU A 96 9.23 -4.43 -3.34
CA LEU A 96 8.40 -5.62 -3.53
C LEU A 96 7.66 -5.56 -4.86
N PHE A 97 8.22 -6.23 -5.87
CA PHE A 97 7.54 -6.51 -7.13
C PHE A 97 8.17 -7.72 -7.83
N PRO A 98 7.47 -8.40 -8.74
CA PRO A 98 8.09 -9.45 -9.53
C PRO A 98 9.27 -8.93 -10.35
N PRO A 99 10.34 -9.73 -10.48
CA PRO A 99 11.56 -9.29 -11.13
C PRO A 99 11.35 -9.01 -12.62
N SER A 100 12.18 -8.11 -13.15
CA SER A 100 12.34 -7.81 -14.57
C SER A 100 13.82 -7.90 -14.97
N GLN A 101 14.12 -7.79 -16.26
CA GLN A 101 15.52 -7.78 -16.73
C GLN A 101 16.31 -6.60 -16.13
N SER A 102 15.70 -5.42 -16.08
CA SER A 102 16.30 -4.20 -15.51
C SER A 102 16.31 -4.19 -13.98
N SER A 103 15.60 -5.11 -13.34
CA SER A 103 15.52 -5.20 -11.89
C SER A 103 15.36 -6.65 -11.42
N PRO A 104 16.50 -7.35 -11.23
CA PRO A 104 16.49 -8.74 -10.78
C PRO A 104 16.00 -8.85 -9.33
N ALA A 105 15.45 -10.01 -8.96
CA ALA A 105 14.99 -10.31 -7.60
C ALA A 105 16.14 -10.22 -6.58
N VAL A 106 15.89 -10.15 -5.26
CA VAL A 106 16.89 -10.04 -4.15
C VAL A 106 16.86 -11.26 -3.20
N THR A 107 18.03 -11.75 -2.70
CA THR A 107 18.09 -13.06 -2.04
C THR A 107 17.83 -12.85 -0.58
N LEU A 108 17.31 -13.89 0.05
CA LEU A 108 17.23 -13.91 1.50
C LEU A 108 18.60 -13.81 2.15
N SER A 109 19.67 -14.27 1.49
CA SER A 109 21.04 -14.17 2.01
C SER A 109 21.55 -12.74 2.00
N ASP A 110 21.38 -12.00 0.89
CA ASP A 110 21.81 -10.60 0.78
C ASP A 110 21.04 -9.72 1.77
N LEU A 111 19.73 -9.95 1.86
CA LEU A 111 18.86 -9.26 2.80
C LEU A 111 19.27 -9.55 4.25
N LYS A 112 19.62 -10.80 4.57
CA LYS A 112 20.18 -11.17 5.89
C LYS A 112 21.52 -10.50 6.16
N THR A 113 22.40 -10.39 5.18
CA THR A 113 23.71 -9.72 5.35
C THR A 113 23.51 -8.24 5.65
N ALA A 114 22.63 -7.55 4.92
CA ALA A 114 22.30 -6.16 5.19
C ALA A 114 21.66 -5.98 6.58
N LEU A 115 20.74 -6.87 6.97
CA LEU A 115 20.16 -6.89 8.32
C LEU A 115 21.20 -7.12 9.43
N LYS A 116 22.20 -7.98 9.20
CA LYS A 116 23.28 -8.27 10.16
C LYS A 116 24.25 -7.11 10.33
N ASN A 117 24.56 -6.41 9.24
CA ASN A 117 25.46 -5.27 9.26
C ASN A 117 24.81 -4.01 9.85
N ASN A 118 23.57 -4.12 10.34
CA ASN A 118 22.78 -3.04 10.93
C ASN A 118 22.70 -1.82 10.00
N THR A 119 22.75 -2.05 8.68
CA THR A 119 22.62 -0.98 7.69
C THR A 119 21.16 -0.52 7.67
N PRO A 120 20.89 0.79 7.60
CA PRO A 120 19.53 1.29 7.43
C PRO A 120 18.92 0.72 6.14
N LEU A 121 17.84 -0.06 6.28
CA LEU A 121 17.15 -0.68 5.16
C LEU A 121 15.89 0.09 4.80
N VAL A 122 15.65 0.26 3.51
CA VAL A 122 14.40 0.81 2.99
C VAL A 122 13.68 -0.25 2.17
N LEU A 123 12.40 -0.48 2.46
CA LEU A 123 11.52 -1.35 1.69
C LEU A 123 10.42 -0.53 1.04
N ILE A 124 10.45 -0.46 -0.28
CA ILE A 124 9.43 0.18 -1.11
C ILE A 124 8.34 -0.86 -1.43
N VAL A 125 7.08 -0.52 -1.14
CA VAL A 125 5.93 -1.38 -1.40
C VAL A 125 4.95 -0.64 -2.29
N PHE A 126 4.60 -1.23 -3.43
CA PHE A 126 3.60 -0.67 -4.35
C PHE A 126 2.20 -1.10 -3.90
N ASP A 127 1.38 -0.15 -3.47
CA ASP A 127 -0.02 -0.39 -3.08
C ASP A 127 -0.96 0.03 -4.22
N ALA A 128 -1.34 -0.95 -5.03
CA ALA A 128 -2.22 -0.76 -6.17
C ALA A 128 -2.78 -2.11 -6.65
N THR A 129 -3.78 -2.06 -7.53
CA THR A 129 -4.15 -3.23 -8.34
C THR A 129 -2.94 -3.72 -9.13
N TRP A 130 -2.91 -5.00 -9.49
CA TRP A 130 -1.78 -5.59 -10.23
C TRP A 130 -1.43 -4.82 -11.51
N LYS A 131 -2.47 -4.41 -12.27
CA LYS A 131 -2.29 -3.61 -13.49
C LYS A 131 -1.62 -2.28 -13.18
N HIS A 132 -2.14 -1.53 -12.21
CA HIS A 132 -1.58 -0.24 -11.82
C HIS A 132 -0.17 -0.36 -11.22
N ALA A 133 0.09 -1.35 -10.38
CA ALA A 133 1.42 -1.58 -9.81
C ALA A 133 2.46 -1.85 -10.91
N LYS A 134 2.10 -2.62 -11.94
CA LYS A 134 2.98 -2.86 -13.11
C LYS A 134 3.26 -1.58 -13.89
N GLU A 135 2.26 -0.73 -14.08
CA GLU A 135 2.42 0.58 -14.73
C GLU A 135 3.32 1.50 -13.91
N MET A 136 3.14 1.54 -12.58
CA MET A 136 3.95 2.35 -11.67
C MET A 136 5.42 1.93 -11.66
N VAL A 137 5.69 0.63 -11.56
CA VAL A 137 7.06 0.09 -11.58
C VAL A 137 7.75 0.40 -12.91
N ARG A 138 7.05 0.21 -14.03
CA ARG A 138 7.58 0.57 -15.36
C ARG A 138 7.87 2.06 -15.49
N ALA A 139 6.97 2.92 -15.02
CA ALA A 139 7.19 4.36 -15.04
C ALA A 139 8.36 4.79 -14.13
N SER A 140 8.65 4.00 -13.10
CA SER A 140 9.70 4.25 -12.11
C SER A 140 11.04 3.59 -12.45
N GLU A 141 11.15 2.86 -13.56
CA GLU A 141 12.29 1.97 -13.86
C GLU A 141 13.63 2.71 -13.87
N GLY A 142 13.72 3.89 -14.50
CA GLY A 142 14.96 4.67 -14.53
C GLY A 142 15.46 5.07 -13.13
N TYR A 143 14.54 5.53 -12.27
CA TYR A 143 14.90 5.87 -10.89
C TYR A 143 15.22 4.63 -10.06
N LEU A 144 14.43 3.56 -10.21
CA LEU A 144 14.67 2.29 -9.52
C LEU A 144 16.05 1.71 -9.90
N SER A 145 16.45 1.77 -11.17
CA SER A 145 17.76 1.28 -11.59
C SER A 145 18.94 2.07 -11.01
N GLU A 146 18.74 3.36 -10.70
CA GLU A 146 19.77 4.21 -10.09
C GLU A 146 19.94 3.93 -8.60
N ILE A 147 18.83 3.65 -7.89
CA ILE A 147 18.84 3.49 -6.43
C ILE A 147 18.99 2.03 -5.97
N LEU A 148 18.82 1.04 -6.85
CA LEU A 148 18.90 -0.36 -6.47
C LEU A 148 20.30 -0.92 -6.68
N HIS A 149 20.91 -1.42 -5.60
CA HIS A 149 22.11 -2.24 -5.72
C HIS A 149 21.70 -3.64 -6.22
N LYS A 150 22.35 -4.08 -7.31
CA LYS A 150 22.26 -5.38 -8.02
C LYS A 150 21.55 -6.49 -7.23
N GLY A 151 20.34 -6.85 -7.69
CA GLY A 151 19.53 -7.92 -7.12
C GLY A 151 20.09 -9.34 -7.38
N VAL A 152 19.83 -10.26 -6.45
CA VAL A 152 19.95 -11.71 -6.68
C VAL A 152 18.69 -12.47 -6.25
N PHE A 153 18.09 -13.35 -7.04
CA PHE A 153 16.96 -14.29 -6.76
C PHE A 153 16.24 -14.47 -5.37
N GLY A 154 14.89 -14.39 -5.36
CA GLY A 154 14.01 -14.91 -4.28
C GLY A 154 12.55 -15.08 -4.73
N ARG A 155 12.11 -16.33 -4.95
CA ARG A 155 10.76 -16.66 -5.47
C ARG A 155 9.71 -16.61 -4.34
N VAL A 156 9.07 -15.48 -4.08
CA VAL A 156 7.87 -15.42 -3.21
C VAL A 156 6.62 -15.64 -4.06
N ARG A 157 6.10 -16.86 -4.05
CA ARG A 157 4.83 -17.19 -4.71
C ARG A 157 3.66 -16.68 -3.87
N TRP A 158 3.16 -15.48 -4.17
CA TRP A 158 1.85 -15.06 -3.72
C TRP A 158 0.78 -15.83 -4.50
N ARG A 159 0.23 -16.90 -3.91
CA ARG A 159 -1.00 -17.53 -4.42
C ARG A 159 -2.18 -16.60 -4.14
N HIS A 160 -2.55 -15.76 -5.09
CA HIS A 160 -3.88 -15.17 -5.09
C HIS A 160 -4.85 -16.23 -5.65
N ARG A 161 -5.53 -16.97 -4.78
CA ARG A 161 -6.64 -17.85 -5.17
C ARG A 161 -7.80 -16.93 -5.55
N ARG A 162 -7.96 -16.62 -6.85
CA ARG A 162 -9.24 -16.16 -7.40
C ARG A 162 -10.26 -17.26 -7.08
N ARG A 163 -11.26 -16.99 -6.23
CA ARG A 163 -12.51 -17.75 -6.29
C ARG A 163 -13.33 -17.09 -7.39
N GLU A 164 -13.30 -17.71 -8.56
CA GLU A 164 -14.34 -17.56 -9.56
C GLU A 164 -15.62 -18.13 -8.93
N TYR A 165 -16.62 -17.27 -8.69
CA TYR A 165 -18.00 -17.72 -8.55
C TYR A 165 -18.52 -17.96 -9.96
N LEU A 166 -18.41 -19.21 -10.41
CA LEU A 166 -19.22 -19.70 -11.51
C LEU A 166 -20.67 -19.81 -11.02
N ARG A 167 -21.56 -19.31 -11.88
CA ARG A 167 -23.01 -19.48 -11.83
C ARG A 167 -23.39 -20.94 -11.57
N LEU A 168 -24.25 -21.14 -10.59
CA LEU A 168 -25.36 -22.08 -10.64
C LEU A 168 -26.60 -21.31 -10.18
#